data_AF-A0A9W9CSV4-F1
#
_entry.id   AF-A0A9W9CSV4-F1
#
_cell.length_a   1.000
_cell.length_b   1.000
_cell.length_c   1.000
_cell.angle_alpha   90.00
_cell.angle_beta   90.00
_cell.angle_gamma   90.00
#
_symmetry.space_group_name_H-M   'P 1'
#
loop_
_entity.id
_entity.type
_entity.pdbx_description
1 polymer ?
#
loop_
_entity_poly.entity_id
_entity_poly.type
_entity_poly.pdbx_seq_one_letter_code
_entity_poly.pdbx_strand_id
1 'polypeptide(L)'
;MSESVGNEESYVTKEDQVPVLDDNDNIEDGVDEATADTDAQLERDDNEAIDKSNIVKDRTRHAKPEGGSYKEPGDTEGIPIDE
;
A
#
# COMPACT_ATOMS: atom_id res chain seq x y z
N MET A 1 -32.60 13.54 23.59
CA MET A 1 -31.36 12.96 23.03
C MET A 1 -31.74 12.37 21.69
N SER A 2 -31.41 13.07 20.59
CA SER A 2 -31.59 12.53 19.24
C SER A 2 -30.31 11.80 18.86
N GLU A 3 -30.40 10.49 18.70
CA GLU A 3 -29.35 9.70 18.07
C GLU A 3 -29.27 10.09 16.59
N SER A 4 -28.09 10.53 16.17
CA SER A 4 -27.77 10.77 14.77
C SER A 4 -27.65 9.42 14.06
N VAL A 5 -28.65 9.10 13.23
CA VAL A 5 -28.59 7.97 12.30
C VAL A 5 -27.42 8.21 11.35
N GLY A 6 -26.41 7.34 11.42
CA GLY A 6 -25.27 7.34 10.52
C GLY A 6 -25.75 7.17 9.08
N ASN A 7 -25.31 8.07 8.20
CA ASN A 7 -25.65 8.08 6.78
C ASN A 7 -25.01 6.85 6.11
N GLU A 8 -25.78 5.80 5.89
CA GLU A 8 -25.36 4.52 5.30
C GLU A 8 -25.31 4.53 3.75
N GLU A 9 -25.37 5.71 3.13
CA GLU A 9 -25.35 5.90 1.67
C GLU A 9 -23.98 6.41 1.13
N SER A 10 -22.88 6.34 1.89
CA SER A 10 -21.59 6.90 1.44
C SER A 10 -20.85 6.06 0.39
N TYR A 11 -21.38 4.90 -0.01
CA TYR A 11 -20.79 4.03 -1.04
C TYR A 11 -21.46 4.16 -2.41
N VAL A 12 -22.54 4.92 -2.53
CA VAL A 12 -23.33 4.99 -3.76
C VAL A 12 -23.00 6.27 -4.51
N THR A 13 -22.04 6.20 -5.44
CA THR A 13 -21.82 7.25 -6.45
C THR A 13 -22.88 7.14 -7.54
N LYS A 14 -24.09 7.65 -7.27
CA LYS A 14 -25.06 7.98 -8.33
C LYS A 14 -24.63 9.34 -8.89
N GLU A 15 -23.87 9.35 -9.99
CA GLU A 15 -23.96 10.35 -11.08
C GLU A 15 -22.78 10.34 -12.07
N ASP A 16 -21.65 9.72 -11.74
CA ASP A 16 -20.55 9.60 -12.70
C ASP A 16 -20.70 8.33 -13.54
N GLN A 17 -21.19 8.51 -14.76
CA GLN A 17 -21.26 7.45 -15.76
C GLN A 17 -19.81 7.10 -16.17
N VAL A 18 -19.25 6.05 -15.57
CA VAL A 18 -17.90 5.57 -15.88
C VAL A 18 -17.86 5.16 -17.35
N PRO A 19 -17.00 5.76 -18.19
CA PRO A 19 -16.93 5.42 -19.60
C PRO A 19 -16.50 3.96 -19.76
N VAL A 20 -17.23 3.22 -20.58
CA VAL A 20 -16.86 1.87 -21.01
C VAL A 20 -16.07 1.99 -22.31
N LEU A 21 -15.02 1.19 -22.45
CA LEU A 21 -14.21 1.11 -23.67
C LEU A 21 -14.85 0.11 -24.64
N ASP A 22 -14.70 0.34 -25.94
CA ASP A 22 -15.13 -0.60 -26.97
C ASP A 22 -14.19 -1.81 -27.01
N ASP A 23 -14.70 -2.98 -27.41
CA ASP A 23 -13.90 -4.22 -27.50
C ASP A 23 -12.72 -4.08 -28.49
N ASN A 24 -12.80 -3.16 -29.44
CA ASN A 24 -11.75 -2.90 -30.45
C ASN A 24 -10.84 -1.73 -30.09
N ASP A 25 -11.05 -1.07 -28.95
CA ASP A 25 -10.16 0.00 -28.51
C ASP A 25 -8.76 -0.55 -28.27
N ASN A 26 -7.77 0.03 -28.94
CA ASN A 26 -6.37 -0.32 -28.75
C ASN A 26 -5.88 0.40 -27.48
N ILE A 27 -5.83 -0.34 -26.38
CA ILE A 27 -5.36 0.14 -25.09
C ILE A 27 -3.88 -0.20 -24.99
N GLU A 28 -3.07 0.78 -24.56
CA GLU A 28 -1.67 0.51 -24.20
C GLU A 28 -1.60 -0.61 -23.16
N ASP A 29 -0.84 -1.65 -23.49
CA ASP A 29 -0.53 -2.69 -22.52
C ASP A 29 0.26 -2.04 -21.37
N GLY A 30 -0.01 -2.44 -20.13
CA GLY A 30 0.77 -1.99 -18.97
C GLY A 30 2.22 -2.49 -18.98
N VAL A 31 2.60 -3.21 -20.03
CA VAL A 31 3.88 -3.86 -20.25
C VAL A 31 4.61 -3.16 -21.39
N ASP A 32 5.78 -2.60 -21.09
CA ASP A 32 6.69 -2.07 -22.11
C ASP A 32 7.56 -3.22 -22.65
N GLU A 33 7.29 -3.65 -23.88
CA GLU A 33 8.02 -4.73 -24.57
C GLU A 33 9.54 -4.52 -24.61
N ALA A 34 10.02 -3.27 -24.59
CA ALA A 34 11.46 -2.98 -24.59
C ALA A 34 12.14 -3.29 -23.23
N THR A 35 11.36 -3.38 -22.15
CA THR A 35 11.87 -3.62 -20.79
C THR A 35 11.31 -4.88 -20.13
N ALA A 36 10.27 -5.47 -20.72
CA ALA A 36 9.62 -6.68 -20.25
C ALA A 36 10.38 -7.96 -20.64
N ASP A 37 11.61 -8.08 -20.15
CA ASP A 37 12.46 -9.26 -20.34
C ASP A 37 12.35 -10.20 -19.14
N THR A 38 11.58 -11.28 -19.30
CA THR A 38 11.35 -12.28 -18.26
C THR A 38 12.59 -13.09 -17.93
N ASP A 39 13.50 -13.28 -18.89
CA ASP A 39 14.76 -13.99 -18.67
C ASP A 39 15.67 -13.14 -17.76
N ALA A 40 15.73 -11.83 -18.03
CA ALA A 40 16.47 -10.89 -17.19
C ALA A 40 15.86 -10.70 -15.79
N GLN A 41 14.54 -10.82 -15.65
CA GLN A 41 13.88 -10.81 -14.33
C GLN A 41 14.23 -12.06 -13.53
N LEU A 42 14.12 -13.25 -14.13
CA LEU A 42 14.43 -14.51 -13.48
C LEU A 42 15.88 -14.59 -13.01
N GLU A 43 16.84 -14.12 -13.82
CA GLU A 43 18.25 -14.08 -13.45
C GLU A 43 18.50 -13.19 -12.20
N ARG A 44 17.81 -12.05 -12.09
CA ARG A 44 17.92 -11.19 -10.89
C ARG A 44 17.35 -11.87 -9.67
N ASP A 45 16.17 -12.48 -9.80
CA ASP A 45 15.50 -13.19 -8.72
C ASP A 45 16.36 -14.35 -8.21
N ASP A 46 16.97 -15.12 -9.10
CA ASP A 46 17.89 -16.23 -8.74
C ASP A 46 19.12 -15.72 -7.97
N ASN A 47 19.70 -14.60 -8.43
CA ASN A 47 20.84 -13.99 -7.75
C ASN A 47 20.46 -13.43 -6.37
N GLU A 48 19.32 -12.75 -6.24
CA GLU A 48 18.84 -12.21 -4.96
C GLU A 48 18.43 -13.32 -3.98
N ALA A 49 17.78 -14.37 -4.46
CA ALA A 49 17.37 -15.51 -3.63
C ALA A 49 18.57 -16.25 -3.00
N ILE A 50 19.70 -16.28 -3.70
CA ILE A 50 20.94 -16.91 -3.21
C ILE A 50 21.75 -15.95 -2.31
N ASP A 51 21.52 -14.63 -2.41
CA ASP A 51 22.28 -13.65 -1.64
C ASP A 51 21.95 -13.69 -0.15
N LYS A 52 22.86 -14.32 0.59
CA LYS A 52 22.79 -14.41 2.06
C LYS A 52 23.09 -13.07 2.75
N SER A 53 23.58 -12.06 2.04
CA SER A 53 23.87 -10.73 2.61
C SER A 53 22.59 -10.00 3.02
N ASN A 54 21.47 -10.24 2.31
CA ASN A 54 20.14 -9.72 2.60
C ASN A 54 19.39 -10.53 3.68
N ILE A 55 19.97 -11.64 4.17
CA ILE A 55 19.35 -12.45 5.21
C ILE A 55 19.67 -11.87 6.59
N VAL A 56 18.63 -11.47 7.32
CA VAL A 56 18.75 -11.11 8.74
C VAL A 56 19.16 -12.35 9.52
N LYS A 57 20.27 -12.26 10.28
CA LYS A 57 20.90 -13.40 10.96
C LYS A 57 20.02 -14.03 12.06
N ASP A 58 19.10 -13.25 12.61
CA ASP A 58 18.26 -13.64 13.75
C ASP A 58 16.79 -13.27 13.54
N ARG A 59 15.92 -13.85 14.37
CA ARG A 59 14.49 -13.53 14.35
C ARG A 59 14.26 -12.11 14.88
N THR A 60 13.70 -11.23 14.04
CA THR A 60 13.24 -9.89 14.46
C THR A 60 11.96 -9.93 15.32
N ARG A 61 11.31 -11.10 15.41
CA ARG A 61 10.10 -11.27 16.23
C ARG A 61 10.47 -11.06 17.70
N HIS A 62 9.85 -10.07 18.36
CA HIS A 62 10.14 -9.60 19.72
C HIS A 62 11.44 -8.79 19.87
N ALA A 63 12.12 -8.42 18.77
CA ALA A 63 13.20 -7.45 18.85
C ALA A 63 12.61 -6.11 19.33
N LYS A 64 13.09 -5.61 20.47
CA LYS A 64 12.71 -4.29 20.98
C LYS A 64 13.22 -3.25 19.97
N PRO A 65 12.39 -2.31 19.47
CA PRO A 65 12.88 -1.26 18.59
C PRO A 65 13.98 -0.48 19.30
N GLU A 66 15.08 -0.27 18.60
CA GLU A 66 16.17 0.57 19.07
C GLU A 66 15.70 2.03 19.11
N GLY A 67 16.17 2.81 20.10
CA GLY A 67 15.86 4.23 20.19
C GLY A 67 14.51 4.61 20.83
N GLY A 68 13.76 3.65 21.38
CA GLY A 68 12.53 3.96 22.11
C GLY A 68 11.35 4.36 21.21
N SER A 69 11.33 3.88 19.97
CA SER A 69 10.32 4.21 18.93
C SER A 69 8.87 3.85 19.27
N TYR A 70 8.60 3.27 20.44
CA TYR A 70 7.27 3.26 21.04
C TYR A 70 7.20 4.38 22.07
N LYS A 71 6.89 5.59 21.60
CA LYS A 71 6.53 6.72 22.46
C LYS A 71 5.02 6.84 22.45
N GLU A 72 4.39 6.75 23.62
CA GLU A 72 2.97 7.05 23.76
C GLU A 72 2.73 8.53 23.41
N PRO A 73 1.69 8.85 22.63
CA PRO A 73 1.31 10.24 22.42
C PRO A 73 1.00 10.89 23.77
N GLY A 74 1.45 12.13 23.97
CA GLY A 74 1.15 12.88 25.19
C GLY A 74 -0.34 13.20 25.33
N ASP A 75 -0.78 13.60 26.52
CA ASP A 75 -2.20 13.86 26.85
C ASP A 75 -2.90 14.86 25.91
N THR A 76 -2.14 15.68 25.19
CA THR A 76 -2.65 16.70 24.25
C THR A 76 -2.30 16.40 22.78
N GLU A 77 -1.56 15.34 22.51
CA GLU A 77 -1.09 15.00 21.17
C GLU A 77 -2.21 14.30 20.39
N GLY A 78 -2.75 14.99 19.38
CA GLY A 78 -3.88 14.51 18.56
C GLY A 78 -5.27 14.97 19.02
N ILE A 79 -5.36 15.76 20.11
CA ILE A 79 -6.59 16.43 20.51
C ILE A 79 -6.61 17.83 19.89
N PRO A 80 -7.64 18.21 19.10
CA PRO A 80 -7.77 19.58 18.62
C PRO A 80 -7.95 20.53 19.81
N ILE A 81 -7.12 21.57 19.88
CA ILE A 81 -7.29 22.66 20.84
C ILE A 81 -8.31 23.65 20.26
N ASP A 82 -9.48 23.73 20.88
CA ASP A 82 -10.41 24.84 20.64
C ASP A 82 -9.86 26.07 21.40
N GLU A 83 -9.53 27.13 20.66
CA GLU A 83 -9.13 28.45 21.20
C GLU A 83 -10.31 29.19 21.86
#